data_AF-A0A8J6DJA1-F1
#
_entry.id   AF-A0A8J6DJA1-F1
#
_cell.length_a   1.000
_cell.length_b   1.000
_cell.length_c   1.000
_cell.angle_alpha   90.00
_cell.angle_beta   90.00
_cell.angle_gamma   90.00
#
_symmetry.space_group_name_H-M   'P 1'
#
loop_
_entity.id
_entity.type
_entity.pdbx_description
1 polymer ?
#
loop_
_entity_poly.entity_id
_entity_poly.type
_entity_poly.pdbx_seq_one_letter_code
_entity_poly.pdbx_strand_id
1 'polypeptide(L)'
;LDVKEFEFSVSVIIYLFILNHRGVNTFSPEGRLFQVEYAIEAIKLGSTAIGIQTSEGVCLAVEKRITSPLMEPSSIEKIVEIDAHIGCAMSGLIADAKTLIDKARVETQNHWFTYNETMTVESVTQAVSNLALQFGEEDADPGAMSRPFGVALLFGGVDEKGPQLFHMDPSGTFVQCDARAIGSASEGAQSSLQEVYHKSMTLKEAIKSSLIILKQVMEEKLNATNIELATVQPGQNFHMFTKEELEEVIKDI
;
A
#
# COMPACT_ATOMS: atom_id res chain seq x y z
N LEU A 1 -26.23 -1.27 -1.81
CA LEU A 1 -25.53 -0.36 -0.89
C LEU A 1 -25.60 1.01 -1.51
N ASP A 2 -26.45 1.85 -0.92
CA ASP A 2 -27.10 2.98 -1.56
C ASP A 2 -26.14 4.16 -1.74
N VAL A 3 -26.19 4.81 -2.89
CA VAL A 3 -25.47 6.06 -3.21
C VAL A 3 -25.72 7.15 -2.14
N LYS A 4 -26.83 7.05 -1.42
CA LYS A 4 -27.18 7.94 -0.30
C LYS A 4 -26.33 7.74 0.97
N GLU A 5 -25.86 6.53 1.28
CA GLU A 5 -24.92 6.31 2.40
C GLU A 5 -23.53 6.90 2.07
N PHE A 6 -23.15 6.86 0.80
CA PHE A 6 -21.88 7.40 0.32
C PHE A 6 -21.82 8.94 0.38
N GLU A 7 -22.90 9.61 -0.03
CA GLU A 7 -23.03 11.08 0.13
C GLU A 7 -23.10 11.51 1.59
N PHE A 8 -23.69 10.69 2.48
CA PHE A 8 -23.81 11.01 3.89
C PHE A 8 -22.45 10.94 4.62
N SER A 9 -21.62 9.96 4.29
CA SER A 9 -20.32 9.80 4.94
C SER A 9 -19.34 10.92 4.56
N VAL A 10 -19.27 11.28 3.28
CA VAL A 10 -18.40 12.38 2.80
C VAL A 10 -18.93 13.74 3.25
N SER A 11 -20.26 13.95 3.24
CA SER A 11 -20.85 15.21 3.71
C SER A 11 -20.65 15.42 5.21
N VAL A 12 -20.76 14.38 6.05
CA VAL A 12 -20.55 14.53 7.51
C VAL A 12 -19.09 14.84 7.83
N ILE A 13 -18.13 14.25 7.12
CA ILE A 13 -16.70 14.56 7.28
C ILE A 13 -16.41 16.01 6.88
N ILE A 14 -16.96 16.47 5.74
CA ILE A 14 -16.84 17.87 5.31
C ILE A 14 -17.57 18.82 6.30
N TYR A 15 -18.73 18.42 6.83
CA TYR A 15 -19.49 19.23 7.78
C TYR A 15 -18.80 19.34 9.15
N LEU A 16 -18.11 18.29 9.62
CA LEU A 16 -17.24 18.36 10.79
C LEU A 16 -16.03 19.26 10.56
N PHE A 17 -15.46 19.25 9.35
CA PHE A 17 -14.35 20.12 8.95
C PHE A 17 -14.78 21.59 8.89
N ILE A 18 -16.02 21.87 8.48
CA ILE A 18 -16.57 23.23 8.38
C ILE A 18 -17.04 23.78 9.74
N LEU A 19 -17.57 22.94 10.64
CA LEU A 19 -18.17 23.42 11.90
C LEU A 19 -17.17 23.59 13.06
N ASN A 20 -15.97 23.04 12.97
CA ASN A 20 -14.93 23.25 13.97
C ASN A 20 -13.63 23.62 13.26
N HIS A 21 -13.33 24.92 13.17
CA HIS A 21 -11.99 25.43 12.83
C HIS A 21 -10.99 24.97 13.89
N ARG A 22 -10.55 23.72 13.80
CA ARG A 22 -9.48 23.13 14.58
C ARG A 22 -8.26 23.07 13.67
N GLY A 23 -7.14 23.63 14.11
CA GLY A 23 -5.89 23.60 13.34
C GLY A 23 -5.46 22.16 13.05
N VAL A 24 -4.65 21.97 12.01
CA VAL A 24 -4.24 20.64 11.52
C VAL A 24 -3.53 19.78 12.58
N ASN A 25 -2.91 20.42 13.58
CA ASN A 25 -2.19 19.79 14.69
C ASN A 25 -3.02 19.66 15.99
N THR A 26 -4.36 19.64 15.88
CA THR A 26 -5.24 19.49 17.06
C THR A 26 -5.31 18.04 17.54
N PHE A 27 -5.04 17.82 18.81
CA PHE A 27 -5.19 16.51 19.48
C PHE A 27 -6.63 16.26 19.95
N SER A 28 -7.05 15.00 19.87
CA SER A 28 -8.26 14.50 20.50
C SER A 28 -8.07 14.34 22.01
N PRO A 29 -9.15 14.25 22.81
CA PRO A 29 -9.07 13.96 24.25
C PRO A 29 -8.32 12.65 24.55
N GLU A 30 -8.29 11.71 23.61
CA GLU A 30 -7.58 10.43 23.68
C GLU A 30 -6.09 10.54 23.27
N GLY A 31 -5.61 11.74 22.94
CA GLY A 31 -4.20 12.00 22.61
C GLY A 31 -3.81 11.67 21.17
N ARG A 32 -4.77 11.63 20.23
CA ARG A 32 -4.53 11.31 18.81
C ARG A 32 -4.71 12.55 17.94
N LEU A 33 -3.94 12.71 16.87
CA LEU A 33 -4.14 13.80 15.92
C LEU A 33 -5.37 13.54 15.05
N PHE A 34 -6.33 14.45 15.03
CA PHE A 34 -7.57 14.28 14.25
C PHE A 34 -7.29 14.04 12.76
N GLN A 35 -6.37 14.81 12.17
CA GLN A 35 -6.03 14.67 10.75
C GLN A 35 -5.44 13.29 10.40
N VAL A 36 -4.65 12.70 11.31
CA VAL A 36 -4.06 11.38 11.10
C VAL A 36 -5.13 10.30 11.18
N GLU A 37 -6.05 10.38 12.16
CA GLU A 37 -7.17 9.43 12.26
C GLU A 37 -8.08 9.51 11.04
N TYR A 38 -8.35 10.71 10.52
CA TYR A 38 -9.12 10.88 9.28
C TYR A 38 -8.40 10.31 8.06
N ALA A 39 -7.07 10.45 7.96
CA ALA A 39 -6.28 9.85 6.91
C ALA A 39 -6.31 8.31 6.99
N ILE A 40 -6.31 7.73 8.19
CA ILE A 40 -6.45 6.28 8.41
C ILE A 40 -7.82 5.80 7.92
N GLU A 41 -8.91 6.52 8.23
CA GLU A 41 -10.24 6.17 7.73
C GLU A 41 -10.32 6.28 6.19
N ALA A 42 -9.62 7.24 5.58
CA ALA A 42 -9.57 7.37 4.12
C ALA A 42 -8.94 6.14 3.42
N ILE A 43 -8.01 5.43 4.09
CA ILE A 43 -7.42 4.19 3.54
C ILE A 43 -8.47 3.11 3.34
N LYS A 44 -9.49 3.04 4.21
CA LYS A 44 -10.58 2.06 4.09
C LYS A 44 -11.45 2.28 2.84
N LEU A 45 -11.32 3.41 2.16
CA LEU A 45 -11.97 3.64 0.87
C LEU A 45 -11.13 3.14 -0.32
N GLY A 46 -9.85 2.85 -0.08
CA GLY A 46 -8.92 2.32 -1.08
C GLY A 46 -9.20 0.89 -1.49
N SER A 47 -8.66 0.48 -2.63
CA SER A 47 -8.68 -0.91 -3.08
C SER A 47 -7.84 -1.81 -2.18
N THR A 48 -8.22 -3.07 -2.07
CA THR A 48 -7.51 -4.02 -1.21
C THR A 48 -6.16 -4.40 -1.82
N ALA A 49 -5.10 -4.31 -1.02
CA ALA A 49 -3.77 -4.82 -1.35
C ALA A 49 -3.31 -5.82 -0.28
N ILE A 50 -2.59 -6.86 -0.72
CA ILE A 50 -2.09 -7.96 0.11
C ILE A 50 -0.60 -8.13 -0.17
N GLY A 51 0.21 -8.19 0.89
CA GLY A 51 1.61 -8.58 0.83
C GLY A 51 1.86 -9.82 1.69
N ILE A 52 2.68 -10.75 1.19
CA ILE A 52 3.09 -11.95 1.93
C ILE A 52 4.60 -12.14 1.78
N GLN A 53 5.29 -12.23 2.91
CA GLN A 53 6.72 -12.55 3.00
C GLN A 53 6.92 -14.05 3.13
N THR A 54 7.77 -14.61 2.27
CA THR A 54 8.22 -16.00 2.33
C THR A 54 9.75 -16.07 2.37
N SER A 55 10.32 -17.24 2.62
CA SER A 55 11.78 -17.42 2.51
C SER A 55 12.29 -17.34 1.06
N GLU A 56 11.41 -17.58 0.08
CA GLU A 56 11.74 -17.56 -1.36
C GLU A 56 11.60 -16.16 -1.98
N GLY A 57 10.91 -15.23 -1.31
CA GLY A 57 10.62 -13.90 -1.83
C GLY A 57 9.39 -13.27 -1.20
N VAL A 58 8.99 -12.12 -1.73
CA VAL A 58 7.77 -11.40 -1.34
C VAL A 58 6.83 -11.33 -2.52
N CYS A 59 5.55 -11.61 -2.32
CA CYS A 59 4.51 -11.31 -3.30
C CYS A 59 3.65 -10.14 -2.85
N LEU A 60 3.31 -9.27 -3.80
CA LEU A 60 2.38 -8.15 -3.63
C LEU A 60 1.24 -8.36 -4.63
N ALA A 61 0.00 -8.31 -4.17
CA ALA A 61 -1.19 -8.45 -5.01
C ALA A 61 -2.20 -7.35 -4.67
N VAL A 62 -2.78 -6.71 -5.68
CA VAL A 62 -3.73 -5.60 -5.49
C VAL A 62 -4.87 -5.65 -6.48
N GLU A 63 -6.05 -5.22 -6.03
CA GLU A 63 -7.24 -5.02 -6.85
C GLU A 63 -7.17 -3.68 -7.62
N LYS A 64 -7.34 -3.68 -8.95
CA LYS A 64 -7.40 -2.45 -9.77
C LYS A 64 -8.71 -1.66 -9.57
N ARG A 65 -9.81 -2.33 -9.24
CA ARG A 65 -11.17 -1.75 -9.09
C ARG A 65 -11.54 -0.87 -10.28
N ILE A 66 -11.74 -1.49 -11.44
CA ILE A 66 -12.05 -0.80 -12.69
C ILE A 66 -13.50 -0.33 -12.64
N THR A 67 -13.75 0.96 -12.83
CA THR A 67 -15.10 1.53 -12.71
C THR A 67 -15.88 1.60 -14.02
N SER A 68 -15.19 1.44 -15.16
CA SER A 68 -15.79 1.51 -16.48
C SER A 68 -15.06 0.62 -17.47
N PRO A 69 -15.78 -0.10 -18.36
CA PRO A 69 -15.15 -0.89 -19.43
C PRO A 69 -14.42 -0.03 -20.47
N LEU A 70 -14.58 1.31 -20.43
CA LEU A 70 -13.86 2.25 -21.29
C LEU A 70 -12.50 2.67 -20.72
N MET A 71 -12.18 2.22 -19.51
CA MET A 71 -10.91 2.53 -18.84
C MET A 71 -9.86 1.50 -19.23
N GLU A 72 -8.70 1.94 -19.69
CA GLU A 72 -7.58 1.06 -20.01
C GLU A 72 -6.97 0.49 -18.72
N PRO A 73 -7.12 -0.82 -18.44
CA PRO A 73 -6.69 -1.40 -17.17
C PRO A 73 -5.18 -1.31 -16.95
N SER A 74 -4.40 -1.31 -18.03
CA SER A 74 -2.94 -1.18 -18.01
C SER A 74 -2.46 0.18 -17.51
N SER A 75 -3.28 1.23 -17.59
CA SER A 75 -2.92 2.57 -17.12
C SER A 75 -3.07 2.77 -15.60
N ILE A 76 -3.74 1.83 -14.93
CA ILE A 76 -3.93 1.84 -13.48
C ILE A 76 -2.78 1.05 -12.87
N GLU A 77 -1.86 1.76 -12.23
CA GLU A 77 -0.73 1.19 -11.50
C GLU A 77 -0.95 1.38 -10.00
N LYS A 78 -0.97 0.28 -9.26
CA LYS A 78 -1.07 0.26 -7.79
C LYS A 78 0.04 -0.56 -7.14
N ILE A 79 0.78 -1.32 -7.93
CA ILE A 79 2.09 -1.82 -7.57
C ILE A 79 3.12 -1.11 -8.45
N VAL A 80 4.16 -0.59 -7.82
CA VAL A 80 5.22 0.16 -8.50
C VAL A 80 6.58 -0.35 -8.08
N GLU A 81 7.53 -0.28 -9.02
CA GLU A 81 8.95 -0.50 -8.76
C GLU A 81 9.55 0.74 -8.09
N ILE A 82 10.20 0.54 -6.94
CA ILE A 82 10.99 1.57 -6.25
C ILE A 82 12.46 1.48 -6.70
N ASP A 83 12.97 0.27 -6.73
CA ASP A 83 14.29 -0.09 -7.23
C ASP A 83 14.26 -1.56 -7.68
N ALA A 84 15.32 -2.03 -8.33
CA ALA A 84 15.37 -3.38 -8.88
C ALA A 84 15.09 -4.49 -7.85
N HIS A 85 15.31 -4.25 -6.55
CA HIS A 85 15.09 -5.20 -5.44
C HIS A 85 13.93 -4.81 -4.51
N ILE A 86 13.15 -3.77 -4.83
CA ILE A 86 12.06 -3.26 -3.97
C ILE A 86 10.83 -2.90 -4.81
N GLY A 87 9.71 -3.57 -4.50
CA GLY A 87 8.37 -3.20 -4.97
C GLY A 87 7.54 -2.53 -3.87
N CYS A 88 6.55 -1.74 -4.27
CA CYS A 88 5.61 -1.11 -3.35
C CYS A 88 4.18 -1.27 -3.83
N ALA A 89 3.29 -1.76 -2.98
CA ALA A 89 1.84 -1.73 -3.20
C ALA A 89 1.21 -0.60 -2.38
N MET A 90 0.17 0.04 -2.91
CA MET A 90 -0.47 1.19 -2.28
C MET A 90 -1.99 1.04 -2.18
N SER A 91 -2.57 1.59 -1.11
CA SER A 91 -4.02 1.69 -0.93
C SER A 91 -4.41 3.01 -0.26
N GLY A 92 -5.56 3.55 -0.66
CA GLY A 92 -6.06 4.87 -0.25
C GLY A 92 -6.04 5.84 -1.43
N LEU A 93 -5.60 7.08 -1.18
CA LEU A 93 -5.52 8.13 -2.19
C LEU A 93 -4.25 7.96 -3.06
N ILE A 94 -4.39 7.30 -4.21
CA ILE A 94 -3.28 7.01 -5.14
C ILE A 94 -2.52 8.28 -5.59
N ALA A 95 -3.20 9.42 -5.64
CA ALA A 95 -2.57 10.70 -5.97
C ALA A 95 -1.49 11.12 -4.95
N ASP A 96 -1.76 10.92 -3.66
CA ASP A 96 -0.83 11.21 -2.57
C ASP A 96 0.38 10.26 -2.60
N ALA A 97 0.17 9.02 -3.05
CA ALA A 97 1.23 8.03 -3.15
C ALA A 97 2.35 8.47 -4.10
N LYS A 98 2.04 9.17 -5.20
CA LYS A 98 3.04 9.55 -6.21
C LYS A 98 4.25 10.27 -5.62
N THR A 99 4.01 11.26 -4.76
CA THR A 99 5.09 12.00 -4.09
C THR A 99 5.93 11.10 -3.18
N LEU A 100 5.30 10.16 -2.47
CA LEU A 100 6.00 9.21 -1.59
C LEU A 100 6.84 8.21 -2.39
N ILE A 101 6.31 7.71 -3.51
CA ILE A 101 7.01 6.78 -4.41
C ILE A 101 8.21 7.47 -5.06
N ASP A 102 8.04 8.71 -5.56
CA ASP A 102 9.13 9.46 -6.17
C ASP A 102 10.22 9.79 -5.13
N LYS A 103 9.83 10.13 -3.89
CA LYS A 103 10.79 10.26 -2.79
C LYS A 103 11.54 8.96 -2.56
N ALA A 104 10.85 7.82 -2.46
CA ALA A 104 11.47 6.52 -2.23
C ALA A 104 12.51 6.21 -3.32
N ARG A 105 12.17 6.43 -4.59
CA ARG A 105 13.09 6.27 -5.73
C ARG A 105 14.30 7.19 -5.65
N VAL A 106 14.10 8.47 -5.31
CA VAL A 106 15.21 9.41 -5.16
C VAL A 106 16.13 8.98 -4.01
N GLU A 107 15.58 8.53 -2.89
CA GLU A 107 16.36 8.07 -1.74
C GLU A 107 17.16 6.80 -2.04
N THR A 108 16.58 5.80 -2.73
CA THR A 108 17.32 4.60 -3.14
C THR A 108 18.47 4.94 -4.08
N GLN A 109 18.23 5.80 -5.08
CA GLN A 109 19.28 6.23 -6.01
C GLN A 109 20.36 7.09 -5.35
N ASN A 110 19.99 7.95 -4.40
CA ASN A 110 20.95 8.74 -3.61
C ASN A 110 21.84 7.84 -2.74
N HIS A 111 21.23 6.83 -2.11
CA HIS A 111 21.97 5.85 -1.31
C HIS A 111 22.94 5.07 -2.18
N TRP A 112 22.49 4.58 -3.34
CA TRP A 112 23.36 3.92 -4.31
C TRP A 112 24.50 4.84 -4.79
N PHE A 113 24.20 6.10 -5.12
CA PHE A 113 25.21 7.06 -5.54
C PHE A 113 26.28 7.33 -4.46
N THR A 114 25.87 7.36 -3.19
CA THR A 114 26.75 7.74 -2.07
C THR A 114 27.56 6.56 -1.54
N TYR A 115 26.91 5.41 -1.37
CA TYR A 115 27.49 4.23 -0.71
C TYR A 115 27.85 3.10 -1.68
N ASN A 116 27.38 3.19 -2.93
CA ASN A 116 27.61 2.19 -3.98
C ASN A 116 27.14 0.78 -3.57
N GLU A 117 26.05 0.71 -2.81
CA GLU A 117 25.35 -0.51 -2.39
C GLU A 117 23.82 -0.32 -2.46
N THR A 118 23.07 -1.42 -2.41
CA THR A 118 21.61 -1.39 -2.41
C THR A 118 21.08 -0.93 -1.06
N MET A 119 20.11 0.00 -1.06
CA MET A 119 19.48 0.46 0.18
C MET A 119 18.58 -0.63 0.77
N THR A 120 18.63 -0.83 2.08
CA THR A 120 17.77 -1.82 2.78
C THR A 120 16.29 -1.43 2.72
N VAL A 121 15.40 -2.42 2.70
CA VAL A 121 13.94 -2.19 2.61
C VAL A 121 13.45 -1.37 3.81
N GLU A 122 14.00 -1.65 4.98
CA GLU A 122 13.74 -0.92 6.23
C GLU A 122 14.13 0.56 6.11
N SER A 123 15.32 0.85 5.59
CA SER A 123 15.80 2.24 5.45
C SER A 123 14.97 3.03 4.45
N VAL A 124 14.55 2.42 3.33
CA VAL A 124 13.65 3.06 2.37
C VAL A 124 12.32 3.39 3.03
N THR A 125 11.74 2.43 3.75
CA THR A 125 10.47 2.62 4.46
C THR A 125 10.58 3.75 5.48
N GLN A 126 11.67 3.80 6.25
CA GLN A 126 11.91 4.87 7.23
C GLN A 126 12.08 6.24 6.56
N ALA A 127 12.80 6.32 5.44
CA ALA A 127 12.99 7.57 4.72
C ALA A 127 11.67 8.16 4.21
N VAL A 128 10.75 7.29 3.75
CA VAL A 128 9.40 7.68 3.34
C VAL A 128 8.53 8.03 4.55
N SER A 129 8.60 7.26 5.63
CA SER A 129 7.78 7.47 6.82
C SER A 129 8.09 8.81 7.52
N ASN A 130 9.34 9.28 7.43
CA ASN A 130 9.75 10.59 7.93
C ASN A 130 9.01 11.75 7.26
N LEU A 131 8.45 11.57 6.05
CA LEU A 131 7.61 12.58 5.40
C LEU A 131 6.17 12.60 5.92
N ALA A 132 5.67 11.50 6.50
CA ALA A 132 4.26 11.34 6.82
C ALA A 132 3.73 12.41 7.81
N LEU A 133 4.58 12.85 8.74
CA LEU A 133 4.27 13.87 9.74
C LEU A 133 4.80 15.27 9.40
N GLN A 134 5.37 15.48 8.20
CA GLN A 134 5.85 16.79 7.75
C GLN A 134 4.68 17.63 7.20
N PHE A 135 3.68 17.91 8.04
CA PHE A 135 2.56 18.79 7.72
C PHE A 135 2.34 19.82 8.83
N GLY A 136 1.90 21.03 8.46
CA GLY A 136 1.70 22.13 9.40
C GLY A 136 1.31 23.44 8.71
N GLU A 137 0.67 24.33 9.47
CA GLU A 137 0.17 25.63 8.95
C GLU A 137 1.12 26.81 9.23
N GLU A 138 1.92 26.77 10.30
CA GLU A 138 2.65 27.94 10.80
C GLU A 138 4.19 27.84 10.73
N ASP A 139 4.77 26.66 10.99
CA ASP A 139 6.24 26.45 11.09
C ASP A 139 6.87 25.83 9.83
N ALA A 140 6.16 25.90 8.71
CA ALA A 140 6.42 25.05 7.57
C ALA A 140 7.02 25.87 6.41
N ASP A 141 8.04 25.32 5.72
CA ASP A 141 8.58 25.91 4.49
C ASP A 141 7.44 26.22 3.49
N PRO A 142 7.58 27.20 2.58
CA PRO A 142 6.52 27.63 1.64
C PRO A 142 5.90 26.57 0.73
N GLY A 143 6.32 25.30 0.83
CA GLY A 143 5.79 24.13 0.13
C GLY A 143 5.48 22.94 1.03
N ALA A 144 5.42 23.12 2.35
CA ALA A 144 5.07 22.06 3.27
C ALA A 144 3.61 21.63 3.13
N MET A 145 3.35 20.37 3.45
CA MET A 145 2.03 19.78 3.27
C MET A 145 1.03 20.39 4.27
N SER A 146 -0.18 20.71 3.82
CA SER A 146 -1.25 21.21 4.68
C SER A 146 -2.03 20.10 5.37
N ARG A 147 -1.80 18.84 5.01
CA ARG A 147 -2.48 17.65 5.55
C ARG A 147 -1.58 16.42 5.44
N PRO A 148 -1.81 15.38 6.26
CA PRO A 148 -1.14 14.10 6.10
C PRO A 148 -1.52 13.41 4.79
N PHE A 149 -0.69 12.46 4.38
CA PHE A 149 -0.93 11.62 3.20
C PHE A 149 -2.02 10.58 3.50
N GLY A 150 -3.06 10.50 2.67
CA GLY A 150 -4.18 9.57 2.84
C GLY A 150 -3.91 8.19 2.24
N VAL A 151 -2.73 7.62 2.46
CA VAL A 151 -2.27 6.37 1.83
C VAL A 151 -1.55 5.47 2.82
N ALA A 152 -1.80 4.16 2.72
CA ALA A 152 -0.97 3.12 3.32
C ALA A 152 -0.13 2.44 2.24
N LEU A 153 1.09 2.06 2.59
CA LEU A 153 2.06 1.43 1.69
C LEU A 153 2.50 0.08 2.24
N LEU A 154 2.69 -0.88 1.33
CA LEU A 154 3.36 -2.15 1.58
C LEU A 154 4.64 -2.18 0.75
N PHE A 155 5.79 -2.06 1.42
CA PHE A 155 7.10 -2.20 0.80
C PHE A 155 7.54 -3.67 0.88
N GLY A 156 7.68 -4.32 -0.26
CA GLY A 156 8.16 -5.69 -0.37
C GLY A 156 9.47 -5.73 -1.14
N GLY A 157 10.52 -6.27 -0.55
CA GLY A 157 11.83 -6.31 -1.20
C GLY A 157 12.72 -7.43 -0.66
N VAL A 158 13.91 -7.51 -1.23
CA VAL A 158 14.95 -8.46 -0.81
C VAL A 158 16.26 -7.69 -0.67
N ASP A 159 16.83 -7.70 0.52
CA ASP A 159 18.15 -7.13 0.80
C ASP A 159 19.07 -8.16 1.48
N GLU A 160 20.17 -7.73 2.11
CA GLU A 160 21.11 -8.62 2.78
C GLU A 160 20.52 -9.42 3.95
N LYS A 161 19.38 -8.99 4.50
CA LYS A 161 18.63 -9.72 5.54
C LYS A 161 17.68 -10.77 4.94
N GLY A 162 17.54 -10.81 3.62
CA GLY A 162 16.63 -11.68 2.88
C GLY A 162 15.31 -10.98 2.52
N PRO A 163 14.26 -11.75 2.16
CA PRO A 163 12.96 -11.18 1.84
C PRO A 163 12.32 -10.49 3.04
N GLN A 164 11.83 -9.27 2.85
CA GLN A 164 11.18 -8.47 3.90
C GLN A 164 9.95 -7.75 3.36
N LEU A 165 8.90 -7.69 4.18
CA LEU A 165 7.70 -6.90 3.93
C LEU A 165 7.50 -5.90 5.06
N PHE A 166 7.34 -4.63 4.72
CA PHE A 166 7.06 -3.55 5.65
C PHE A 166 5.72 -2.89 5.33
N HIS A 167 4.97 -2.57 6.38
CA HIS A 167 3.75 -1.79 6.32
C HIS A 167 4.02 -0.39 6.86
N MET A 168 3.54 0.63 6.16
CA MET A 168 3.55 2.03 6.60
C MET A 168 2.15 2.62 6.48
N ASP A 169 1.72 3.38 7.49
CA ASP A 169 0.45 4.11 7.50
C ASP A 169 0.65 5.65 7.62
N PRO A 170 -0.42 6.45 7.49
CA PRO A 170 -0.37 7.92 7.55
C PRO A 170 0.18 8.51 8.85
N SER A 171 0.30 7.71 9.92
CA SER A 171 0.91 8.17 11.16
C SER A 171 2.44 8.28 11.06
N GLY A 172 3.04 7.76 9.99
CA GLY A 172 4.49 7.62 9.87
C GLY A 172 5.06 6.42 10.64
N THR A 173 4.19 5.64 11.28
CA THR A 173 4.59 4.36 11.88
C THR A 173 4.81 3.35 10.76
N PHE A 174 5.97 2.69 10.79
CA PHE A 174 6.24 1.54 9.94
C PHE A 174 6.60 0.32 10.77
N VAL A 175 6.26 -0.87 10.27
CA VAL A 175 6.46 -2.14 10.97
C VAL A 175 6.67 -3.28 9.99
N GLN A 176 7.62 -4.16 10.28
CA GLN A 176 7.83 -5.39 9.52
C GLN A 176 6.65 -6.35 9.73
N CYS A 177 6.17 -6.96 8.65
CA CYS A 177 5.04 -7.87 8.66
C CYS A 177 5.38 -9.16 7.91
N ASP A 178 4.98 -10.30 8.46
CA ASP A 178 5.05 -11.59 7.76
C ASP A 178 4.00 -11.66 6.63
N ALA A 179 2.80 -11.16 6.89
CA ALA A 179 1.75 -10.95 5.90
C ALA A 179 0.83 -9.81 6.33
N ARG A 180 0.40 -8.97 5.38
CA ARG A 180 -0.44 -7.79 5.67
C ARG A 180 -1.41 -7.49 4.55
N ALA A 181 -2.65 -7.17 4.93
CA ALA A 181 -3.65 -6.58 4.07
C ALA A 181 -3.89 -5.10 4.42
N ILE A 182 -4.09 -4.26 3.41
CA ILE A 182 -4.50 -2.84 3.53
C ILE A 182 -5.66 -2.54 2.57
N GLY A 183 -6.38 -1.44 2.81
CA GLY A 183 -7.53 -1.01 2.00
C GLY A 183 -8.88 -1.45 2.57
N SER A 184 -9.92 -1.37 1.73
CA SER A 184 -11.32 -1.49 2.16
C SER A 184 -11.68 -2.84 2.79
N ALA A 185 -11.10 -3.93 2.33
CA ALA A 185 -11.37 -5.26 2.87
C ALA A 185 -10.23 -5.82 3.73
N SER A 186 -9.39 -4.93 4.28
CA SER A 186 -8.22 -5.33 5.07
C SER A 186 -8.56 -6.19 6.28
N GLU A 187 -9.67 -5.92 7.00
CA GLU A 187 -10.05 -6.69 8.20
C GLU A 187 -10.35 -8.17 7.89
N GLY A 188 -11.18 -8.42 6.87
CA GLY A 188 -11.51 -9.77 6.42
C GLY A 188 -10.29 -10.47 5.81
N ALA A 189 -9.55 -9.77 4.94
CA ALA A 189 -8.35 -10.32 4.32
C ALA A 189 -7.25 -10.65 5.35
N GLN A 190 -7.07 -9.82 6.38
CA GLN A 190 -6.10 -10.05 7.45
C GLN A 190 -6.47 -11.29 8.28
N SER A 191 -7.76 -11.52 8.51
CA SER A 191 -8.24 -12.72 9.20
C SER A 191 -7.93 -13.98 8.39
N SER A 192 -8.23 -13.98 7.08
CA SER A 192 -7.87 -15.10 6.19
C SER A 192 -6.36 -15.32 6.10
N LEU A 193 -5.55 -14.24 6.09
CA LEU A 193 -4.08 -14.34 6.10
C LEU A 193 -3.58 -15.07 7.36
N GLN A 194 -4.17 -14.81 8.53
CA GLN A 194 -3.78 -15.48 9.78
C GLN A 194 -4.05 -16.99 9.74
N GLU A 195 -5.08 -17.43 9.04
CA GLU A 195 -5.44 -18.85 8.94
C GLU A 195 -4.52 -19.63 7.99
N VAL A 196 -4.10 -19.00 6.89
CA VAL A 196 -3.34 -19.68 5.82
C VAL A 196 -1.82 -19.51 5.95
N TYR A 197 -1.36 -18.49 6.67
CA TYR A 197 0.07 -18.17 6.73
C TYR A 197 0.84 -19.14 7.62
N HIS A 198 2.00 -19.58 7.13
CA HIS A 198 3.02 -20.27 7.93
C HIS A 198 4.42 -19.97 7.38
N LYS A 199 5.44 -20.00 8.26
CA LYS A 199 6.81 -19.59 7.90
C LYS A 199 7.49 -20.42 6.81
N SER A 200 7.01 -21.64 6.57
CA SER A 200 7.54 -22.54 5.54
C SER A 200 6.80 -22.47 4.21
N MET A 201 5.95 -21.45 4.02
CA MET A 201 5.19 -21.24 2.79
C MET A 201 6.13 -20.88 1.65
N THR A 202 5.93 -21.51 0.50
CA THR A 202 6.64 -21.19 -0.75
C THR A 202 6.05 -19.93 -1.39
N LEU A 203 6.80 -19.29 -2.29
CA LEU A 203 6.30 -18.11 -3.00
C LEU A 203 5.08 -18.46 -3.87
N LYS A 204 5.06 -19.65 -4.47
CA LYS A 204 3.92 -20.13 -5.27
C LYS A 204 2.66 -20.31 -4.41
N GLU A 205 2.79 -20.87 -3.21
CA GLU A 205 1.67 -21.00 -2.26
C GLU A 205 1.18 -19.63 -1.78
N ALA A 206 2.10 -18.69 -1.52
CA ALA A 206 1.76 -17.32 -1.12
C ALA A 206 0.97 -16.61 -2.23
N ILE A 207 1.44 -16.66 -3.49
CA ILE A 207 0.73 -16.12 -4.66
C ILE A 207 -0.68 -16.70 -4.76
N LYS A 208 -0.81 -18.03 -4.65
CA LYS A 208 -2.11 -18.69 -4.73
C LYS A 208 -3.04 -18.21 -3.60
N SER A 209 -2.51 -18.12 -2.39
CA SER A 209 -3.27 -17.72 -1.20
C SER A 209 -3.69 -16.25 -1.27
N SER A 210 -2.81 -15.35 -1.71
CA SER A 210 -3.16 -13.93 -1.88
C SER A 210 -4.27 -13.72 -2.90
N LEU A 211 -4.26 -14.49 -3.99
CA LEU A 211 -5.29 -14.42 -5.03
C LEU A 211 -6.62 -15.07 -4.60
N ILE A 212 -6.58 -16.16 -3.82
CA ILE A 212 -7.80 -16.73 -3.20
C ILE A 212 -8.44 -15.69 -2.26
N ILE A 213 -7.64 -15.04 -1.42
CA ILE A 213 -8.15 -14.03 -0.48
C ILE A 213 -8.68 -12.82 -1.25
N LEU A 214 -7.96 -12.31 -2.25
CA LEU A 214 -8.45 -11.23 -3.12
C LEU A 214 -9.78 -11.62 -3.77
N LYS A 215 -9.90 -12.82 -4.33
CA LYS A 215 -11.14 -13.33 -4.94
C LYS A 215 -12.32 -13.37 -3.96
N GLN A 216 -12.08 -13.59 -2.67
CA GLN A 216 -13.12 -13.59 -1.63
C GLN A 216 -13.60 -12.18 -1.27
N VAL A 217 -12.72 -11.19 -1.34
CA VAL A 217 -13.01 -9.82 -0.87
C VAL A 217 -13.31 -8.83 -2.00
N MET A 218 -13.05 -9.18 -3.25
CA MET A 218 -13.40 -8.39 -4.42
C MET A 218 -14.89 -8.47 -4.72
N GLU A 219 -15.49 -7.34 -5.10
CA GLU A 219 -16.89 -7.30 -5.54
C GLU A 219 -17.06 -7.89 -6.95
N GLU A 220 -16.08 -7.66 -7.83
CA GLU A 220 -16.05 -8.20 -9.18
C GLU A 220 -15.37 -9.57 -9.25
N LYS A 221 -15.76 -10.37 -10.24
CA LYS A 221 -15.08 -11.64 -10.51
C LYS A 221 -13.62 -11.38 -10.90
N LEU A 222 -12.70 -11.95 -10.12
CA LEU A 222 -11.26 -11.89 -10.38
C LEU A 222 -10.93 -12.41 -11.78
N ASN A 223 -10.11 -11.64 -12.51
CA ASN A 223 -9.58 -11.96 -13.83
C ASN A 223 -8.23 -11.27 -14.03
N ALA A 224 -7.49 -11.61 -15.09
CA ALA A 224 -6.15 -11.07 -15.34
C ALA A 224 -6.10 -9.57 -15.66
N THR A 225 -7.24 -8.88 -15.81
CA THR A 225 -7.30 -7.44 -16.09
C THR A 225 -7.63 -6.59 -14.88
N ASN A 226 -8.23 -7.14 -13.82
CA ASN A 226 -8.69 -6.38 -12.66
C ASN A 226 -7.80 -6.53 -11.41
N ILE A 227 -6.63 -7.14 -11.55
CA ILE A 227 -5.61 -7.26 -10.49
C ILE A 227 -4.21 -6.92 -11.02
N GLU A 228 -3.30 -6.64 -10.11
CA GLU A 228 -1.84 -6.70 -10.36
C GLU A 228 -1.21 -7.65 -9.38
N LEU A 229 -0.15 -8.32 -9.83
CA LEU A 229 0.69 -9.13 -8.97
C LEU A 229 2.15 -8.87 -9.33
N ALA A 230 2.97 -8.69 -8.30
CA ALA A 230 4.41 -8.60 -8.47
C ALA A 230 5.13 -9.45 -7.43
N THR A 231 6.33 -9.86 -7.78
CA THR A 231 7.21 -10.60 -6.86
C THR A 231 8.61 -10.02 -6.84
N VAL A 232 9.26 -10.13 -5.70
CA VAL A 232 10.70 -9.91 -5.55
C VAL A 232 11.32 -11.16 -4.94
N GLN A 233 12.36 -11.71 -5.56
CA GLN A 233 13.01 -12.96 -5.14
C GLN A 233 14.53 -12.76 -5.02
N PRO A 234 15.21 -13.49 -4.11
CA PRO A 234 16.67 -13.51 -4.11
C PRO A 234 17.23 -13.94 -5.48
N GLY A 235 18.10 -13.11 -6.07
CA GLY A 235 18.71 -13.39 -7.37
C GLY A 235 17.85 -13.04 -8.59
N GLN A 236 16.66 -12.47 -8.41
CA GLN A 236 15.85 -11.89 -9.47
C GLN A 236 15.40 -10.48 -9.10
N ASN A 237 15.26 -9.62 -10.10
CA ASN A 237 14.74 -8.28 -9.87
C ASN A 237 13.22 -8.33 -9.62
N PHE A 238 12.67 -7.20 -9.18
CA PHE A 238 11.24 -6.94 -9.18
C PHE A 238 10.63 -7.35 -10.53
N HIS A 239 9.63 -8.21 -10.47
CA HIS A 239 8.92 -8.72 -11.64
C HIS A 239 7.44 -8.46 -11.49
N MET A 240 6.90 -7.61 -12.37
CA MET A 240 5.47 -7.42 -12.54
C MET A 240 4.93 -8.51 -13.45
N PHE A 241 3.89 -9.22 -13.00
CA PHE A 241 3.32 -10.31 -13.78
C PHE A 241 2.62 -9.77 -15.03
N THR A 242 2.88 -10.41 -16.16
CA THR A 242 2.13 -10.11 -17.40
C THR A 242 0.71 -10.68 -17.31
N LYS A 243 -0.14 -10.27 -18.25
CA LYS A 243 -1.49 -10.79 -18.35
C LYS A 243 -1.49 -12.32 -18.52
N GLU A 244 -0.57 -12.85 -19.33
CA GLU A 244 -0.46 -14.28 -19.60
C GLU A 244 -0.04 -15.07 -18.36
N GLU A 245 0.90 -14.52 -17.57
CA GLU A 245 1.33 -15.12 -16.31
C GLU A 245 0.21 -15.11 -15.27
N LEU A 246 -0.54 -14.01 -15.17
CA LEU A 246 -1.74 -13.94 -14.33
C LEU A 246 -2.80 -14.96 -14.76
N GLU A 247 -3.07 -15.08 -16.06
CA GLU A 247 -4.03 -16.07 -16.58
C GLU A 247 -3.62 -17.51 -16.21
N GLU A 248 -2.33 -17.83 -16.21
CA GLU A 248 -1.86 -19.16 -15.81
C GLU A 248 -2.11 -19.45 -14.33
N VAL A 249 -1.80 -18.48 -13.46
CA VAL A 249 -2.03 -18.64 -12.02
C VAL A 249 -3.52 -18.70 -11.69
N ILE A 250 -4.35 -17.92 -12.38
CA ILE A 250 -5.81 -17.88 -12.17
C ILE A 250 -6.49 -19.20 -12.54
N LYS A 251 -5.96 -19.99 -13.48
CA LYS A 251 -6.54 -21.31 -13.83
C LYS A 251 -6.58 -22.27 -12.65
N ASP A 252 -5.66 -22.12 -11.70
CA ASP A 252 -5.52 -22.98 -10.52
C ASP A 252 -6.39 -22.52 -9.32
N ILE A 253 -7.22 -21.47 -9.48
CA ILE A 253 -7.94 -20.73 -8.41
C ILE A 253 -9.45 -20.55 -8.69
#